data_AF-A0A6P3Y8V2-F1
#
_entry.id   AF-A0A6P3Y8V2-F1
#
_cell.length_a   1.000
_cell.length_b   1.000
_cell.length_c   1.000
_cell.angle_alpha   90.00
_cell.angle_beta   90.00
_cell.angle_gamma   90.00
#
_symmetry.space_group_name_H-M   'P 1'
#
loop_
_entity.id
_entity.type
_entity.pdbx_description
1 polymer ?
#
loop_
_entity_poly.entity_id
_entity_poly.type
_entity_poly.pdbx_seq_one_letter_code
_entity_poly.pdbx_strand_id
1 'polypeptide(L)'
;MSERNVPSSVSQRIIIKFLTAKSVKLSDILKRLEAQFGDNTFKRTQVYEWHKQYLEGRETVKSKGHRRRSLTSVTEENIRLVGSFTESDRRLTVAEIASEVGNSFGSAQAIITDDFASRKFSVRWVPRPLTENQKRHRLEVCEWLLTRYQADGEAFSHRIVFCDEIWMYHYTPEPKEASMERQKE
;
A
#
# COMPACT_ATOMS: atom_id res chain seq x y z
N MET A 1 -13.22 14.43 -27.21
CA MET A 1 -13.61 14.31 -25.79
C MET A 1 -14.21 12.93 -25.61
N SER A 2 -13.55 12.02 -24.89
CA SER A 2 -14.05 10.65 -24.70
C SER A 2 -15.25 10.68 -23.75
N GLU A 3 -16.42 10.21 -24.20
CA GLU A 3 -17.57 10.00 -23.33
C GLU A 3 -17.16 9.05 -22.19
N ARG A 4 -17.21 9.54 -20.95
CA ARG A 4 -17.04 8.67 -19.79
C ARG A 4 -18.28 7.79 -19.70
N ASN A 5 -18.11 6.52 -20.00
CA ASN A 5 -19.18 5.52 -19.92
C ASN A 5 -19.62 5.38 -18.45
N VAL A 6 -20.74 6.01 -18.07
CA VAL A 6 -21.27 5.97 -16.71
C VAL A 6 -21.93 4.61 -16.49
N PRO A 7 -21.57 3.84 -15.45
CA PRO A 7 -22.20 2.55 -15.18
C PRO A 7 -23.71 2.70 -15.07
N SER A 8 -24.46 1.79 -15.70
CA SER A 8 -25.95 1.82 -15.73
C SER A 8 -26.56 1.98 -14.33
N SER A 9 -25.97 1.36 -13.31
CA SER A 9 -26.40 1.46 -11.91
C SER A 9 -26.25 2.88 -11.32
N VAL A 10 -25.27 3.65 -11.76
CA VAL A 10 -25.08 5.05 -11.34
C VAL A 10 -26.08 5.94 -12.06
N SER A 11 -26.28 5.74 -13.37
CA SER A 11 -27.25 6.47 -14.19
C SER A 11 -28.68 6.34 -13.65
N GLN A 12 -29.11 5.12 -13.30
CA GLN A 12 -30.43 4.88 -12.72
C GLN A 12 -30.61 5.61 -11.38
N ARG A 13 -29.59 5.66 -10.51
CA ARG A 13 -29.67 6.40 -9.24
C ARG A 13 -29.78 7.91 -9.43
N ILE A 14 -29.09 8.47 -10.43
CA ILE A 14 -29.21 9.89 -10.78
C ILE A 14 -30.65 10.20 -11.21
N ILE A 15 -31.23 9.35 -12.06
CA ILE A 15 -32.60 9.51 -12.54
C ILE A 15 -33.60 9.40 -11.37
N ILE A 16 -33.42 8.43 -10.47
CA ILE A 16 -34.26 8.32 -9.26
C ILE A 16 -34.14 9.59 -8.42
N LYS A 17 -32.91 10.08 -8.13
CA LYS A 17 -32.70 11.32 -7.37
C LYS A 17 -33.43 12.51 -7.98
N PHE A 18 -33.30 12.69 -9.29
CA PHE A 18 -33.95 13.78 -10.02
C PHE A 18 -35.48 13.70 -9.99
N LEU A 19 -36.04 12.50 -10.18
CA LEU A 19 -37.48 12.29 -10.17
C LEU A 19 -38.08 12.40 -8.76
N THR A 20 -37.35 11.96 -7.73
CA THR A 20 -37.74 12.17 -6.33
C THR A 20 -37.77 13.65 -5.98
N ALA A 21 -36.79 14.44 -6.43
CA ALA A 21 -36.77 15.90 -6.23
C ALA A 21 -37.94 16.62 -6.93
N LYS A 22 -38.50 16.02 -7.98
CA LYS A 22 -39.73 16.48 -8.66
C LYS A 22 -41.02 15.94 -8.04
N SER A 23 -40.95 15.27 -6.89
CA SER A 23 -42.10 14.69 -6.19
C SER A 23 -42.91 13.69 -7.04
N VAL A 24 -42.25 12.98 -7.96
CA VAL A 24 -42.90 11.95 -8.79
C VAL A 24 -43.14 10.69 -7.96
N LYS A 25 -44.30 10.05 -8.14
CA LYS A 25 -44.64 8.80 -7.43
C LYS A 25 -43.70 7.66 -7.84
N LEU A 26 -43.34 6.80 -6.89
CA LEU A 26 -42.48 5.64 -7.10
C LEU A 26 -42.93 4.73 -8.26
N SER A 27 -44.23 4.53 -8.41
CA SER A 27 -44.82 3.73 -9.50
C SER A 27 -44.47 4.28 -10.88
N ASP A 28 -44.44 5.61 -11.02
CA ASP A 28 -44.14 6.27 -12.29
C ASP A 28 -42.63 6.34 -12.53
N ILE A 29 -41.84 6.41 -11.46
CA ILE A 29 -40.37 6.27 -11.52
C ILE A 29 -39.99 4.88 -12.04
N LEU A 30 -40.62 3.81 -11.52
CA LEU A 30 -40.38 2.43 -11.98
C LEU A 30 -40.69 2.27 -13.46
N LYS A 31 -41.88 2.71 -13.91
CA LYS A 31 -42.26 2.64 -15.33
C LYS A 31 -41.27 3.39 -16.24
N ARG A 32 -40.80 4.56 -15.81
CA ARG A 32 -39.81 5.35 -16.56
C ARG A 32 -38.44 4.69 -16.61
N LEU A 33 -38.03 4.03 -15.54
CA LEU A 33 -36.79 3.26 -15.52
C LEU A 33 -36.89 2.01 -16.40
N GLU A 34 -37.99 1.26 -16.30
CA GLU A 34 -38.24 0.08 -17.13
C GLU A 34 -38.28 0.43 -18.62
N ALA A 35 -38.91 1.54 -18.99
CA ALA A 35 -38.93 2.03 -20.37
C ALA A 35 -37.53 2.41 -20.91
N GLN A 36 -36.63 2.89 -20.04
CA GLN A 36 -35.30 3.37 -20.43
C GLN A 36 -34.22 2.28 -20.38
N PHE A 37 -34.28 1.38 -19.40
CA PHE A 37 -33.22 0.40 -19.10
C PHE A 37 -33.64 -1.05 -19.33
N GLY A 38 -34.93 -1.33 -19.59
CA GLY A 38 -35.44 -2.67 -19.87
C GLY A 38 -35.04 -3.68 -18.79
N ASP A 39 -34.46 -4.80 -19.20
CA ASP A 39 -34.02 -5.88 -18.31
C ASP A 39 -32.88 -5.48 -17.36
N ASN A 40 -32.16 -4.39 -17.65
CA ASN A 40 -31.09 -3.88 -16.79
C ASN A 40 -31.60 -2.94 -15.69
N THR A 41 -32.92 -2.80 -15.53
CA THR A 41 -33.54 -1.95 -14.52
C THR A 41 -33.35 -2.50 -13.11
N PHE A 42 -33.17 -1.61 -12.13
CA PHE A 42 -33.18 -1.99 -10.72
C PHE A 42 -34.47 -2.70 -10.33
N LYS A 43 -34.32 -3.69 -9.45
CA LYS A 43 -35.47 -4.37 -8.86
C LYS A 43 -36.31 -3.36 -8.09
N ARG A 44 -37.63 -3.59 -8.05
CA ARG A 44 -38.61 -2.74 -7.33
C ARG A 44 -38.17 -2.38 -5.91
N THR A 45 -37.58 -3.33 -5.18
CA THR A 45 -37.05 -3.13 -3.82
C THR A 45 -35.90 -2.12 -3.78
N GLN A 46 -34.96 -2.19 -4.73
CA GLN A 46 -33.82 -1.28 -4.81
C GLN A 46 -34.28 0.15 -5.16
N VAL A 47 -35.24 0.30 -6.08
CA VAL A 47 -35.80 1.60 -6.44
C VAL A 47 -36.54 2.23 -5.25
N TYR A 48 -37.30 1.43 -4.48
CA TYR A 48 -37.94 1.87 -3.25
C TYR A 48 -36.93 2.38 -2.21
N GLU A 49 -35.86 1.61 -1.95
CA GLU A 49 -34.82 2.00 -0.99
C GLU A 49 -34.13 3.31 -1.39
N TRP A 50 -33.75 3.47 -2.66
CA TRP A 50 -33.14 4.70 -3.14
C TRP A 50 -34.10 5.88 -3.06
N HIS A 51 -35.34 5.72 -3.51
CA HIS A 51 -36.37 6.77 -3.43
C HIS A 51 -36.62 7.21 -1.98
N LYS A 52 -36.75 6.26 -1.04
CA LYS A 52 -36.89 6.55 0.40
C LYS A 52 -35.69 7.32 0.94
N GLN A 53 -34.48 6.88 0.64
CA GLN A 53 -33.26 7.56 1.10
C GLN A 53 -33.13 8.98 0.53
N TYR A 54 -33.56 9.22 -0.70
CA TYR A 54 -33.59 10.55 -1.30
C TYR A 54 -34.63 11.47 -0.64
N LEU A 55 -35.80 10.94 -0.27
CA LEU A 55 -36.78 11.68 0.53
C LEU A 55 -36.25 12.02 1.93
N GLU A 56 -35.47 11.13 2.53
CA GLU A 56 -34.79 11.34 3.82
C GLU A 56 -33.57 12.30 3.72
N GLY A 57 -33.38 12.98 2.58
CA GLY A 57 -32.38 14.04 2.41
C GLY A 57 -30.99 13.57 1.98
N ARG A 58 -30.84 12.32 1.51
CA ARG A 58 -29.55 11.84 0.99
C ARG A 58 -29.15 12.54 -0.30
N GLU A 59 -27.98 13.16 -0.37
CA GLU A 59 -27.51 13.78 -1.62
C GLU A 59 -26.56 12.90 -2.46
N THR A 60 -26.02 11.83 -1.88
CA THR A 60 -25.00 10.99 -2.54
C THR A 60 -25.59 9.94 -3.47
N VAL A 61 -25.07 9.86 -4.70
CA VAL A 61 -25.46 8.86 -5.73
C VAL A 61 -24.70 7.54 -5.60
N LYS A 62 -23.48 7.59 -5.04
CA LYS A 62 -22.67 6.38 -4.79
C LYS A 62 -23.32 5.55 -3.69
N SER A 63 -23.33 4.23 -3.83
CA SER A 63 -23.76 3.32 -2.75
C SER A 63 -22.97 3.63 -1.48
N LYS A 64 -23.61 3.51 -0.30
CA LYS A 64 -22.83 3.48 0.93
C LYS A 64 -21.91 2.26 0.83
N GLY A 65 -20.64 2.44 1.18
CA GLY A 65 -19.75 1.28 1.32
C GLY A 65 -20.39 0.34 2.31
N HIS A 66 -20.43 -0.96 1.99
CA HIS A 66 -20.75 -1.94 3.01
C HIS A 66 -19.67 -1.77 4.08
N ARG A 67 -20.06 -1.53 5.34
CA ARG A 67 -19.12 -1.69 6.45
C ARG A 67 -18.65 -3.14 6.34
N ARG A 68 -17.42 -3.34 5.87
CA ARG A 68 -16.76 -4.63 6.03
C ARG A 68 -16.87 -4.96 7.51
N ARG A 69 -17.25 -6.19 7.84
CA ARG A 69 -17.26 -6.68 9.21
C ARG A 69 -15.96 -6.22 9.85
N SER A 70 -16.04 -5.48 10.95
CA SER A 70 -14.86 -5.09 11.70
C SER A 70 -14.10 -6.37 12.00
N LEU A 71 -12.87 -6.48 11.50
CA LEU A 71 -11.96 -7.53 11.90
C LEU A 71 -11.78 -7.32 13.41
N THR A 72 -12.36 -8.20 14.21
CA THR A 72 -12.32 -8.13 15.68
C THR A 72 -10.88 -8.05 16.22
N SER A 73 -9.90 -8.41 15.38
CA SER A 73 -8.46 -8.40 15.65
C SER A 73 -7.75 -7.08 15.37
N VAL A 74 -8.33 -6.13 14.62
CA VAL A 74 -7.72 -4.83 14.30
C VAL A 74 -8.31 -3.77 15.21
N THR A 75 -7.91 -3.80 16.48
CA THR A 75 -8.21 -2.78 17.48
C THR A 75 -7.10 -1.73 17.51
N GLU A 76 -7.41 -0.51 17.96
CA GLU A 76 -6.41 0.57 18.13
C GLU A 76 -5.25 0.14 19.04
N GLU A 77 -5.55 -0.68 20.06
CA GLU A 77 -4.57 -1.26 20.98
C GLU A 77 -3.61 -2.20 20.24
N ASN A 78 -4.14 -3.10 19.41
CA ASN A 78 -3.32 -4.02 18.63
C ASN A 78 -2.47 -3.29 17.59
N ILE A 79 -3.00 -2.24 16.95
CA ILE A 79 -2.23 -1.40 16.02
C ILE A 79 -1.04 -0.77 16.77
N ARG A 80 -1.28 -0.20 17.96
CA ARG A 80 -0.23 0.39 18.79
C ARG A 80 0.84 -0.63 19.19
N LEU A 81 0.45 -1.82 19.64
CA LEU A 81 1.37 -2.89 20.03
C LEU A 81 2.22 -3.38 18.85
N VAL A 82 1.59 -3.64 17.70
CA VAL A 82 2.30 -4.02 16.46
C VAL A 82 3.30 -2.93 16.05
N GLY A 83 2.91 -1.66 16.17
CA GLY A 83 3.79 -0.52 15.93
C GLY A 83 5.00 -0.53 16.86
N SER A 84 4.81 -0.71 18.17
CA SER A 84 5.91 -0.73 19.13
C SER A 84 6.90 -1.86 18.88
N PHE A 85 6.43 -3.05 18.48
CA PHE A 85 7.32 -4.16 18.12
C PHE A 85 8.12 -3.85 16.85
N THR A 86 7.46 -3.29 15.83
CA THR A 86 8.10 -2.97 14.55
C THR A 86 9.17 -1.88 14.70
N GLU A 87 8.96 -0.90 15.58
CA GLU A 87 9.95 0.15 15.88
C GLU A 87 11.11 -0.36 16.72
N SER A 88 10.84 -1.24 17.70
CA SER A 88 11.86 -1.77 18.61
C SER A 88 12.82 -2.73 17.91
N ASP A 89 12.28 -3.69 17.15
CA ASP A 89 13.10 -4.61 16.36
C ASP A 89 12.46 -4.90 14.99
N ARG A 90 13.07 -4.31 13.96
CA ARG A 90 12.68 -4.48 12.55
C ARG A 90 12.97 -5.86 11.99
N ARG A 91 13.61 -6.76 12.75
CA ARG A 91 13.93 -8.14 12.35
C ARG A 91 12.85 -9.14 12.76
N LEU A 92 11.92 -8.74 13.61
CA LEU A 92 10.82 -9.60 14.04
C LEU A 92 9.98 -10.04 12.83
N THR A 93 9.62 -11.31 12.83
CA THR A 93 8.73 -11.89 11.84
C THR A 93 7.29 -11.55 12.17
N VAL A 94 6.44 -11.53 11.15
CA VAL A 94 4.99 -11.34 11.33
C VAL A 94 4.40 -12.40 12.26
N ALA A 95 4.94 -13.62 12.27
CA ALA A 95 4.48 -14.70 13.15
C ALA A 95 4.81 -14.44 14.63
N GLU A 96 6.02 -13.95 14.93
CA GLU A 96 6.41 -13.55 16.29
C GLU A 96 5.55 -12.40 16.77
N ILE A 97 5.39 -11.35 15.96
CA ILE A 97 4.54 -10.21 16.30
C ILE A 97 3.08 -10.64 16.53
N ALA A 98 2.55 -11.51 15.67
CA ALA A 98 1.19 -12.04 15.81
C ALA A 98 1.02 -12.84 17.11
N SER A 99 2.01 -13.66 17.47
CA SER A 99 2.01 -14.44 18.71
C SER A 99 2.02 -13.55 19.95
N GLU A 100 2.87 -12.52 19.97
CA GLU A 100 3.00 -11.59 21.09
C GLU A 100 1.73 -10.74 21.29
N VAL A 101 1.12 -10.29 20.19
CA VAL A 101 -0.10 -9.45 20.24
C VAL A 101 -1.36 -10.31 20.42
N GLY A 102 -1.29 -11.64 20.31
CA GLY A 102 -2.45 -12.53 20.36
C GLY A 102 -3.36 -12.40 19.14
N ASN A 103 -2.80 -12.01 17.99
CA ASN A 103 -3.51 -11.79 16.75
C ASN A 103 -3.32 -12.92 15.75
N SER A 104 -4.24 -13.03 14.78
CA SER A 104 -4.00 -13.89 13.63
C SER A 104 -2.86 -13.33 12.78
N PHE A 105 -2.06 -14.21 12.16
CA PHE A 105 -0.99 -13.84 11.24
C PHE A 105 -1.46 -12.83 10.18
N GLY A 106 -2.60 -13.10 9.55
CA GLY A 106 -3.16 -12.23 8.51
C GLY A 106 -3.56 -10.84 9.03
N SER A 107 -4.02 -10.75 10.28
CA SER A 107 -4.34 -9.46 10.91
C SER A 107 -3.08 -8.67 11.23
N ALA A 108 -2.06 -9.30 11.80
CA ALA A 108 -0.77 -8.65 12.05
C ALA A 108 -0.12 -8.19 10.73
N GLN A 109 -0.16 -9.02 9.68
CA GLN A 109 0.34 -8.66 8.35
C GLN A 109 -0.42 -7.45 7.76
N ALA A 110 -1.75 -7.45 7.85
CA ALA A 110 -2.57 -6.34 7.38
C ALA A 110 -2.23 -5.06 8.12
N ILE A 111 -2.10 -5.08 9.45
CA ILE A 111 -1.70 -3.91 10.24
C ILE A 111 -0.33 -3.38 9.79
N ILE A 112 0.67 -4.25 9.67
CA ILE A 112 2.03 -3.86 9.24
C ILE A 112 2.03 -3.22 7.84
N THR A 113 1.22 -3.76 6.92
CA THR A 113 1.23 -3.33 5.51
C THR A 113 0.31 -2.14 5.25
N ASP A 114 -0.88 -2.13 5.84
CA ASP A 114 -1.94 -1.16 5.55
C ASP A 114 -1.85 0.06 6.47
N ASP A 115 -1.58 -0.11 7.77
CA ASP A 115 -1.52 0.99 8.75
C ASP A 115 -0.11 1.60 8.83
N PHE A 116 0.94 0.77 8.75
CA PHE A 116 2.34 1.23 8.84
C PHE A 116 3.06 1.36 7.49
N ALA A 117 2.40 1.02 6.38
CA ALA A 117 2.98 1.04 5.02
C ALA A 117 4.35 0.33 4.93
N SER A 118 4.61 -0.63 5.81
CA SER A 118 5.92 -1.23 5.96
C SER A 118 6.11 -2.38 4.98
N ARG A 119 7.30 -2.43 4.36
CA ARG A 119 7.66 -3.47 3.40
C ARG A 119 8.80 -4.31 3.93
N LYS A 120 8.73 -5.62 3.69
CA LYS A 120 9.85 -6.52 3.96
C LYS A 120 11.01 -6.19 3.03
N PHE A 121 12.17 -5.90 3.62
CA PHE A 121 13.44 -5.75 2.91
C PHE A 121 14.42 -6.83 3.34
N SER A 122 15.24 -7.28 2.40
CA SER A 122 16.42 -8.09 2.69
C SER A 122 17.46 -7.21 3.38
N VAL A 123 18.04 -7.67 4.48
CA VAL A 123 19.19 -6.99 5.09
C VAL A 123 20.36 -6.95 4.10
N ARG A 124 21.08 -5.83 4.05
CA ARG A 124 22.27 -5.69 3.22
C ARG A 124 23.44 -6.40 3.90
N TRP A 125 24.20 -7.18 3.14
CA TRP A 125 25.44 -7.77 3.63
C TRP A 125 26.47 -6.68 3.94
N VAL A 126 27.02 -6.71 5.16
CA VAL A 126 28.11 -5.84 5.59
C VAL A 126 29.36 -6.71 5.71
N PRO A 127 30.46 -6.41 4.99
CA PRO A 127 31.62 -7.31 4.90
C PRO A 127 32.23 -7.69 6.25
N ARG A 128 32.28 -6.75 7.21
CA ARG A 128 32.82 -6.98 8.55
C ARG A 128 32.11 -6.12 9.60
N PRO A 129 31.87 -6.65 10.81
CA PRO A 129 31.48 -5.81 11.94
C PRO A 129 32.69 -4.95 12.36
N LEU A 130 32.48 -3.64 12.42
CA LEU A 130 33.54 -2.68 12.81
C LEU A 130 33.50 -2.40 14.31
N THR A 131 34.67 -2.37 14.95
CA THR A 131 34.81 -1.88 16.32
C THR A 131 34.65 -0.37 16.39
N GLU A 132 34.37 0.17 17.57
CA GLU A 132 34.16 1.61 17.73
C GLU A 132 35.39 2.44 17.35
N ASN A 133 36.60 1.93 17.67
CA ASN A 133 37.86 2.56 17.25
C ASN A 133 38.03 2.54 15.72
N GLN A 134 37.65 1.44 15.04
CA GLN A 134 37.71 1.36 13.58
C GLN A 134 36.72 2.33 12.92
N LYS A 135 35.52 2.51 13.49
CA LYS A 135 34.54 3.49 12.99
C LYS A 135 35.08 4.91 13.13
N ARG A 136 35.64 5.25 14.30
CA ARG A 136 36.21 6.57 14.55
C ARG A 136 37.36 6.88 13.59
N HIS A 137 38.30 5.95 13.45
CA HIS A 137 39.43 6.12 12.54
C HIS A 137 38.97 6.30 11.08
N ARG A 138 37.96 5.52 10.64
CA ARG A 138 37.38 5.70 9.30
C ARG A 138 36.73 7.08 9.13
N LEU A 139 36.03 7.59 10.14
CA LEU A 139 35.43 8.92 10.11
C LEU A 139 36.52 10.00 9.98
N GLU A 140 37.56 9.94 10.82
CA GLU A 140 38.69 10.88 10.80
C GLU A 140 39.38 10.91 9.42
N VAL A 141 39.63 9.75 8.83
CA VAL A 141 40.22 9.66 7.48
C VAL A 141 39.28 10.23 6.42
N CYS A 142 37.97 9.92 6.48
CA CYS A 142 36.99 10.47 5.55
C CYS A 142 36.88 11.99 5.66
N GLU A 143 36.86 12.54 6.88
CA GLU A 143 36.83 13.98 7.11
C GLU A 143 38.09 14.66 6.55
N TRP A 144 39.27 14.09 6.83
CA TRP A 144 40.53 14.60 6.29
C TRP A 144 40.55 14.59 4.75
N LEU A 145 40.13 13.47 4.12
CA LEU A 145 40.02 13.35 2.67
C LEU A 145 39.02 14.37 2.10
N LEU A 146 37.89 14.58 2.76
CA LEU A 146 36.87 15.55 2.35
C LEU A 146 37.39 16.98 2.41
N THR A 147 38.05 17.38 3.51
CA THR A 147 38.66 18.71 3.63
C THR A 147 39.69 18.94 2.52
N ARG A 148 40.50 17.92 2.21
CA ARG A 148 41.49 18.00 1.14
C ARG A 148 40.85 18.14 -0.24
N TYR A 149 39.80 17.38 -0.50
CA TYR A 149 39.02 17.52 -1.73
C TYR A 149 38.35 18.90 -1.84
N GLN A 150 37.86 19.47 -0.74
CA GLN A 150 37.29 20.82 -0.74
C GLN A 150 38.32 21.92 -1.04
N ALA A 151 39.58 21.73 -0.64
CA ALA A 151 40.65 22.69 -0.90
C ALA A 151 41.20 22.59 -2.34
N ASP A 152 41.43 21.36 -2.82
CA ASP A 152 42.14 21.11 -4.08
C ASP A 152 41.19 20.78 -5.26
N GLY A 153 39.91 20.52 -4.98
CA GLY A 153 38.92 20.12 -5.98
C GLY A 153 39.29 18.84 -6.72
N GLU A 154 38.94 18.75 -8.00
CA GLU A 154 39.21 17.57 -8.84
C GLU A 154 40.70 17.30 -9.06
N ALA A 155 41.57 18.30 -8.86
CA ALA A 155 43.01 18.10 -8.94
C ALA A 155 43.51 17.10 -7.88
N PHE A 156 42.82 16.97 -6.75
CA PHE A 156 43.11 15.94 -5.75
C PHE A 156 42.77 14.54 -6.29
N SER A 157 41.55 14.35 -6.82
CA SER A 157 41.09 13.09 -7.39
C SER A 157 42.03 12.57 -8.49
N HIS A 158 42.46 13.47 -9.39
CA HIS A 158 43.30 13.12 -10.54
C HIS A 158 44.71 12.63 -10.17
N ARG A 159 45.16 12.87 -8.92
CA ARG A 159 46.47 12.44 -8.42
C ARG A 159 46.42 11.08 -7.74
N ILE A 160 45.23 10.54 -7.48
CA ILE A 160 45.08 9.29 -6.75
C ILE A 160 45.07 8.12 -7.73
N VAL A 161 45.95 7.15 -7.49
CA VAL A 161 45.95 5.86 -8.18
C VAL A 161 45.51 4.81 -7.17
N PHE A 162 44.40 4.13 -7.45
CA PHE A 162 43.91 3.00 -6.64
C PHE A 162 44.35 1.68 -7.27
N CYS A 163 44.68 0.71 -6.43
CA CYS A 163 44.96 -0.66 -6.83
C CYS A 163 44.30 -1.61 -5.82
N ASP A 164 43.59 -2.62 -6.31
CA ASP A 164 43.00 -3.69 -5.51
C ASP A 164 43.00 -4.98 -6.34
N GLU A 165 42.95 -6.12 -5.67
CA GLU A 165 42.93 -7.43 -6.30
C GLU A 165 41.53 -8.03 -6.25
N ILE A 166 41.00 -8.42 -7.41
CA ILE A 166 39.72 -9.11 -7.50
C ILE A 166 39.92 -10.56 -7.94
N TRP A 167 39.21 -11.49 -7.30
CA TRP A 167 39.15 -12.86 -7.76
C TRP A 167 38.25 -12.96 -9.00
N MET A 168 38.79 -13.50 -10.09
CA MET A 168 38.05 -13.75 -11.33
C MET A 168 37.70 -15.23 -11.43
N TYR A 169 36.42 -15.55 -11.42
CA TYR A 169 35.95 -16.91 -11.62
C TYR A 169 36.07 -17.32 -13.09
N HIS A 170 36.40 -18.58 -13.35
CA HIS A 170 36.45 -19.14 -14.71
C HIS A 170 35.06 -19.40 -15.34
N TYR A 171 33.99 -19.23 -14.57
CA TYR A 171 32.61 -19.42 -15.00
C TYR A 171 31.76 -18.22 -14.56
N THR A 172 30.62 -18.03 -15.22
CA THR A 172 29.64 -17.00 -14.84
C THR A 172 28.75 -17.54 -13.72
N PRO A 173 28.85 -17.05 -12.48
CA PRO A 173 27.96 -17.47 -11.41
C PRO A 173 26.54 -16.98 -11.69
N GLU A 174 25.54 -17.82 -11.42
CA GLU A 174 24.15 -17.37 -11.50
C GLU A 174 23.89 -16.23 -10.51
N PRO A 175 23.30 -15.11 -10.96
CA PRO A 175 22.92 -14.05 -10.06
C PRO A 175 21.80 -14.55 -9.14
N LYS A 176 21.85 -14.14 -7.87
CA LYS A 176 20.85 -14.53 -6.85
C LYS A 176 19.41 -14.25 -7.26
N GLU A 177 19.19 -13.26 -8.12
CA GLU A 177 17.89 -12.89 -8.69
C GLU A 177 17.37 -13.98 -9.65
N ALA A 178 18.23 -14.59 -10.46
CA ALA A 178 17.87 -15.70 -11.36
C ALA A 178 17.51 -16.97 -10.57
N SER A 179 18.18 -17.25 -9.45
CA SER A 179 17.84 -18.40 -8.59
C SER A 179 16.52 -18.23 -7.81
N MET A 180 15.94 -17.02 -7.75
CA MET A 180 14.63 -16.80 -7.13
C MET A 180 13.44 -17.08 -8.07
N GLU A 181 13.67 -17.12 -9.38
CA GLU A 181 12.71 -17.63 -10.36
C GLU A 181 12.75 -19.16 -10.34
N ARG A 182 11.98 -19.78 -9.45
CA ARG A 182 11.70 -21.21 -9.59
C ARG A 182 10.87 -21.42 -10.86
N GLN A 183 11.43 -22.11 -11.85
CA GLN A 183 10.62 -22.71 -12.90
C GLN A 183 9.56 -23.59 -12.23
N LYS A 184 8.29 -23.25 -12.44
CA LYS A 184 7.19 -24.16 -12.14
C LYS A 184 7.23 -25.22 -13.22
N GLU A 185 7.76 -26.40 -12.90
CA GLU A 185 7.41 -27.63 -13.59
C GLU A 185 5.94 -27.98 -13.32
#